data_AF-A0A660SA50-F1
#
_entry.id   AF-A0A660SA50-F1
#
_cell.length_a   1.000
_cell.length_b   1.000
_cell.length_c   1.000
_cell.angle_alpha   90.00
_cell.angle_beta   90.00
_cell.angle_gamma   90.00
#
_symmetry.space_group_name_H-M   'P 1'
#
loop_
_entity.id
_entity.type
_entity.pdbx_description
1 polymer ?
#
loop_
_entity_poly.entity_id
_entity_poly.type
_entity_poly.pdbx_seq_one_letter_code
_entity_poly.pdbx_strand_id
1 'polypeptide(L)'
;MKRVPTIVKQLLQKARDSAMLAVEYYNKPAVSFKSEGYITMMIIAWNSLFHAYFLKNKIKPFYRKKSAEGKRPRYEYVFETLPDGKKIKEKRWWELSECVKQYFQGDNSSPVRKNLEFFIPLRNMIVHRHIPELDDSIFGECQALLINFDNFIKQHFGEKYAIKQFLSFSLQLAKTPKNFIGASKE
;
A
#
# COMPACT_ATOMS: atom_id res chain seq x y z
N MET A 1 -18.67 17.99 12.68
CA MET A 1 -17.65 17.16 11.98
C MET A 1 -18.38 16.13 11.10
N LYS A 2 -18.23 16.16 9.76
CA LYS A 2 -18.98 15.25 8.87
C LYS A 2 -18.60 13.79 9.16
N ARG A 3 -19.59 12.91 9.37
CA ARG A 3 -19.39 11.49 9.70
C ARG A 3 -18.71 10.79 8.51
N VAL A 4 -17.52 10.22 8.75
CA VAL A 4 -16.80 9.43 7.75
C VAL A 4 -17.62 8.17 7.42
N PRO A 5 -17.85 7.82 6.14
CA PRO A 5 -18.61 6.63 5.75
C PRO A 5 -18.03 5.36 6.36
N THR A 6 -18.88 4.39 6.71
CA THR A 6 -18.45 3.12 7.32
C THR A 6 -17.43 2.38 6.45
N ILE A 7 -17.64 2.33 5.14
CA ILE A 7 -16.71 1.69 4.20
C ILE A 7 -15.32 2.33 4.22
N VAL A 8 -15.24 3.67 4.36
CA VAL A 8 -13.95 4.37 4.47
C VAL A 8 -13.23 3.96 5.76
N LYS A 9 -13.96 3.83 6.87
CA LYS A 9 -13.37 3.37 8.15
C LYS A 9 -12.86 1.93 8.04
N GLN A 10 -13.61 1.03 7.40
CA GLN A 10 -13.21 -0.36 7.19
C GLN A 10 -11.95 -0.45 6.31
N LEU A 11 -11.89 0.33 5.22
CA LEU A 11 -10.72 0.37 4.34
C LEU A 11 -9.49 0.96 5.04
N LEU A 12 -9.67 1.97 5.89
CA LEU A 12 -8.59 2.52 6.71
C LEU A 12 -8.05 1.50 7.71
N GLN A 13 -8.96 0.76 8.36
CA GLN A 13 -8.57 -0.29 9.29
C GLN A 13 -7.78 -1.39 8.57
N LYS A 14 -8.31 -1.89 7.45
CA LYS A 14 -7.61 -2.85 6.58
C LYS A 14 -6.23 -2.35 6.15
N ALA A 15 -6.11 -1.08 5.77
CA ALA A 15 -4.85 -0.47 5.36
C ALA A 15 -3.82 -0.51 6.50
N ARG A 16 -4.23 -0.10 7.72
CA ARG A 16 -3.36 -0.08 8.90
C ARG A 16 -2.94 -1.48 9.33
N ASP A 17 -3.89 -2.41 9.43
CA ASP A 17 -3.59 -3.80 9.82
C ASP A 17 -2.64 -4.47 8.83
N SER A 18 -2.84 -4.22 7.53
CA SER A 18 -1.96 -4.75 6.49
C SER A 18 -0.55 -4.15 6.59
N ALA A 19 -0.42 -2.84 6.83
CA ALA A 19 0.88 -2.20 7.00
C ALA A 19 1.62 -2.69 8.27
N MET A 20 0.91 -2.89 9.38
CA MET A 20 1.50 -3.44 10.61
C MET A 20 2.02 -4.86 10.39
N LEU A 21 1.23 -5.73 9.75
CA LEU A 21 1.66 -7.08 9.40
C LEU A 21 2.85 -7.09 8.44
N ALA A 22 2.93 -6.10 7.52
CA ALA A 22 4.11 -5.95 6.67
C ALA A 22 5.37 -5.76 7.53
N VAL A 23 5.34 -4.79 8.46
CA VAL A 23 6.48 -4.49 9.33
C VAL A 23 6.88 -5.70 10.16
N GLU A 24 5.91 -6.46 10.67
CA GLU A 24 6.18 -7.72 11.37
C GLU A 24 6.90 -8.73 10.49
N TYR A 25 6.45 -8.91 9.24
CA TYR A 25 7.14 -9.80 8.30
C TYR A 25 8.58 -9.37 8.08
N TYR A 26 8.82 -8.10 7.74
CA TYR A 26 10.16 -7.59 7.46
C TYR A 26 11.14 -7.80 8.64
N ASN A 27 10.63 -7.67 9.85
CA ASN A 27 11.42 -7.80 11.08
C ASN A 27 11.58 -9.25 11.57
N LYS A 28 10.94 -10.26 10.95
CA LYS A 28 11.13 -11.65 11.37
C LYS A 28 12.55 -12.15 11.03
N PRO A 29 13.32 -12.63 12.02
CA PRO A 29 14.63 -13.21 11.75
C PRO A 29 14.49 -14.58 11.05
N ALA A 30 15.47 -14.92 10.21
CA ALA A 30 15.65 -16.25 9.61
C ALA A 30 14.47 -16.79 8.76
N VAL A 31 13.65 -15.89 8.19
CA VAL A 31 12.61 -16.26 7.21
C VAL A 31 12.99 -15.68 5.85
N SER A 32 13.22 -16.53 4.86
CA SER A 32 13.63 -16.12 3.50
C SER A 32 12.55 -15.31 2.76
N PHE A 33 11.27 -15.49 3.10
CA PHE A 33 10.13 -14.82 2.44
C PHE A 33 9.73 -13.48 3.13
N LYS A 34 10.55 -12.94 4.04
CA LYS A 34 10.17 -11.79 4.86
C LYS A 34 9.96 -10.52 4.03
N SER A 35 10.79 -10.28 3.02
CA SER A 35 10.71 -9.08 2.18
C SER A 35 9.57 -9.17 1.19
N GLU A 36 9.33 -10.35 0.62
CA GLU A 36 8.20 -10.61 -0.27
C GLU A 36 6.88 -10.51 0.47
N GLY A 37 6.83 -11.05 1.70
CA GLY A 37 5.70 -10.87 2.62
C GLY A 37 5.45 -9.39 2.92
N TYR A 38 6.50 -8.65 3.26
CA TYR A 38 6.42 -7.20 3.47
C TYR A 38 5.85 -6.47 2.25
N ILE A 39 6.40 -6.68 1.06
CA ILE A 39 5.96 -6.03 -0.18
C ILE A 39 4.49 -6.34 -0.45
N THR A 40 4.11 -7.61 -0.34
CA THR A 40 2.73 -8.06 -0.59
C THR A 40 1.75 -7.34 0.33
N MET A 41 2.05 -7.29 1.62
CA MET A 41 1.19 -6.63 2.61
C MET A 41 1.17 -5.10 2.45
N MET A 42 2.30 -4.48 2.09
CA MET A 42 2.33 -3.04 1.78
C MET A 42 1.53 -2.68 0.54
N ILE A 43 1.51 -3.52 -0.49
CA ILE A 43 0.67 -3.29 -1.68
C ILE A 43 -0.82 -3.36 -1.32
N ILE A 44 -1.22 -4.31 -0.47
CA ILE A 44 -2.59 -4.39 0.05
C ILE A 44 -2.92 -3.13 0.87
N ALA A 45 -1.99 -2.71 1.74
CA ALA A 45 -2.14 -1.52 2.57
C ALA A 45 -2.36 -0.26 1.73
N TRP A 46 -1.48 0.01 0.77
CA TRP A 46 -1.57 1.17 -0.14
C TRP A 46 -2.83 1.15 -0.98
N ASN A 47 -3.21 0.00 -1.54
CA ASN A 47 -4.44 -0.12 -2.34
C ASN A 47 -5.68 0.25 -1.50
N SER A 48 -5.77 -0.30 -0.29
CA SER A 48 -6.87 0.00 0.64
C SER A 48 -6.87 1.47 1.08
N LEU A 49 -5.70 2.06 1.31
CA LEU A 49 -5.54 3.47 1.68
C LEU A 49 -6.00 4.41 0.56
N PHE A 50 -5.62 4.14 -0.69
CA PHE A 50 -6.09 4.91 -1.83
C PHE A 50 -7.60 4.79 -2.03
N HIS A 51 -8.17 3.59 -1.89
CA HIS A 51 -9.63 3.40 -1.96
C HIS A 51 -10.34 4.21 -0.89
N ALA A 52 -9.84 4.20 0.35
CA ALA A 52 -10.36 5.02 1.44
C ALA A 52 -10.27 6.51 1.09
N TYR A 53 -9.15 6.96 0.53
CA TYR A 53 -8.91 8.35 0.14
C TYR A 53 -9.90 8.80 -0.93
N PHE A 54 -10.02 8.04 -2.02
CA PHE A 54 -10.92 8.39 -3.11
C PHE A 54 -12.37 8.47 -2.63
N LEU A 55 -12.84 7.47 -1.89
CA LEU A 55 -14.21 7.45 -1.37
C LEU A 55 -14.47 8.59 -0.38
N LYS A 56 -13.51 8.93 0.49
CA LYS A 56 -13.60 10.11 1.37
C LYS A 56 -13.79 11.40 0.56
N ASN A 57 -13.10 11.51 -0.57
CA ASN A 57 -13.15 12.65 -1.48
C ASN A 57 -14.27 12.55 -2.54
N LYS A 58 -15.24 11.63 -2.36
CA LYS A 58 -16.37 11.39 -3.28
C LYS A 58 -15.95 10.96 -4.70
N ILE A 59 -14.70 10.53 -4.87
CA ILE A 59 -14.20 9.89 -6.09
C ILE A 59 -14.55 8.40 -5.99
N LYS A 60 -15.08 7.84 -7.07
CA LYS A 60 -15.52 6.44 -7.11
C LYS A 60 -14.44 5.59 -7.79
N PRO A 61 -13.61 4.84 -7.04
CA PRO A 61 -12.47 4.12 -7.59
C PRO A 61 -12.89 2.80 -8.24
N PHE A 62 -13.74 2.89 -9.27
CA PHE A 62 -14.27 1.75 -10.00
C PHE A 62 -14.05 1.94 -11.50
N TYR A 63 -13.68 0.86 -12.19
CA TYR A 63 -13.59 0.86 -13.64
C TYR A 63 -14.95 1.14 -14.28
N ARG A 64 -14.91 1.82 -15.42
CA ARG A 64 -16.09 2.17 -16.21
C ARG A 64 -15.94 1.61 -17.62
N LYS A 65 -17.01 1.01 -18.13
CA LYS A 65 -17.11 0.55 -19.51
C LYS A 65 -17.00 1.75 -20.45
N LYS A 66 -16.30 1.57 -21.58
CA LYS A 66 -16.34 2.52 -22.69
C LYS A 66 -17.80 2.74 -23.09
N SER A 67 -18.23 4.00 -23.13
CA SER A 67 -19.58 4.34 -23.57
C SER A 67 -19.60 4.56 -25.07
N ALA A 68 -20.69 4.17 -25.73
CA ALA A 68 -21.06 4.76 -27.01
C ALA A 68 -21.37 6.27 -26.81
N GLU A 69 -21.17 7.07 -27.85
CA GLU A 69 -21.35 8.52 -27.83
C GLU A 69 -22.71 8.92 -27.23
N GLY A 70 -22.69 9.91 -26.34
CA GLY A 70 -23.89 10.49 -25.71
C GLY A 70 -24.41 9.81 -24.43
N LYS A 71 -23.87 8.67 -23.99
CA LYS A 71 -24.31 8.00 -22.73
C LYS A 71 -23.28 8.10 -21.61
N ARG A 72 -23.76 8.15 -20.35
CA ARG A 72 -22.89 8.09 -19.17
C ARG A 72 -22.26 6.69 -19.08
N PRO A 73 -20.93 6.57 -18.95
CA PRO A 73 -20.26 5.28 -18.90
C PRO A 73 -20.67 4.50 -17.64
N ARG A 74 -21.09 3.25 -17.84
CA ARG A 74 -21.54 2.34 -16.77
C ARG A 74 -20.34 1.71 -16.05
N TYR A 75 -20.50 1.32 -14.79
CA TYR A 75 -19.45 0.58 -14.07
C TYR A 75 -19.23 -0.82 -14.64
N GLU A 76 -17.98 -1.27 -14.58
CA GLU A 76 -17.63 -2.68 -14.73
C GLU A 76 -17.96 -3.45 -13.45
N TYR A 77 -18.32 -4.73 -13.62
CA TYR A 77 -18.64 -5.63 -12.52
C TYR A 77 -17.83 -6.91 -12.64
N VAL A 78 -17.40 -7.43 -11.50
CA VAL A 78 -16.77 -8.76 -11.35
C VAL A 78 -17.79 -9.69 -10.71
N PHE A 79 -17.74 -10.95 -11.10
CA PHE A 79 -18.58 -12.01 -10.57
C PHE A 79 -17.69 -13.07 -9.92
N GLU A 80 -17.84 -13.27 -8.62
CA GLU A 80 -17.14 -14.33 -7.89
C GLU A 80 -18.16 -15.38 -7.45
N THR A 81 -17.79 -16.64 -7.57
CA THR A 81 -18.63 -17.77 -7.12
C THR A 81 -18.00 -18.31 -5.85
N LEU A 82 -18.73 -18.22 -4.75
CA LEU A 82 -18.32 -18.79 -3.47
C LEU A 82 -18.41 -20.34 -3.51
N PRO A 83 -17.72 -21.05 -2.59
CA PRO A 83 -17.77 -22.51 -2.51
C PRO A 83 -19.18 -23.09 -2.34
N ASP A 84 -20.12 -22.32 -1.78
CA ASP A 84 -21.54 -22.68 -1.63
C ASP A 84 -22.38 -22.45 -2.90
N GLY A 85 -21.75 -22.06 -4.01
CA GLY A 85 -22.40 -21.74 -5.29
C GLY A 85 -22.99 -20.33 -5.36
N LYS A 86 -22.92 -19.53 -4.28
CA LYS A 86 -23.45 -18.17 -4.26
C LYS A 86 -22.60 -17.26 -5.14
N LYS A 87 -23.24 -16.59 -6.11
CA LYS A 87 -22.59 -15.61 -6.98
C LYS A 87 -22.67 -14.22 -6.37
N ILE A 88 -21.51 -13.62 -6.12
CA ILE A 88 -21.38 -12.24 -5.67
C ILE A 88 -21.09 -11.35 -6.88
N LYS A 89 -21.88 -10.29 -7.04
CA LYS A 89 -21.68 -9.27 -8.07
C LYS A 89 -21.18 -7.99 -7.43
N GLU A 90 -19.95 -7.62 -7.75
CA GLU A 90 -19.31 -6.41 -7.20
C GLU A 90 -18.79 -5.50 -8.30
N LYS A 91 -18.67 -4.20 -7.99
CA LYS A 91 -18.04 -3.26 -8.92
C LYS A 91 -16.55 -3.58 -9.00
N ARG A 92 -16.00 -3.54 -10.21
CA ARG A 92 -14.56 -3.72 -10.40
C ARG A 92 -13.82 -2.51 -9.84
N TRP A 93 -13.17 -2.68 -8.69
CA TRP A 93 -12.33 -1.67 -8.07
C TRP A 93 -11.08 -1.39 -8.91
N TRP A 94 -10.57 -0.17 -8.84
CA TRP A 94 -9.25 0.15 -9.38
C TRP A 94 -8.17 -0.65 -8.66
N GLU A 95 -7.21 -1.15 -9.44
CA GLU A 95 -5.97 -1.69 -8.89
C GLU A 95 -5.05 -0.56 -8.43
N LEU A 96 -3.99 -0.91 -7.70
CA LEU A 96 -3.05 0.08 -7.16
C LEU A 96 -2.42 0.94 -8.28
N SER A 97 -2.08 0.33 -9.42
CA SER A 97 -1.56 1.04 -10.60
C SER A 97 -2.49 2.14 -11.09
N GLU A 98 -3.78 1.83 -11.22
CA GLU A 98 -4.78 2.82 -11.61
C GLU A 98 -5.00 3.85 -10.51
N CYS A 99 -4.99 3.45 -9.23
CA CYS A 99 -5.05 4.39 -8.11
C CYS A 99 -3.91 5.41 -8.13
N VAL A 100 -2.67 4.95 -8.34
CA VAL A 100 -1.47 5.80 -8.46
C VAL A 100 -1.63 6.75 -9.64
N LYS A 101 -2.01 6.23 -10.82
CA LYS A 101 -2.25 7.04 -12.01
C LYS A 101 -3.30 8.12 -11.77
N GLN A 102 -4.39 7.81 -11.08
CA GLN A 102 -5.49 8.73 -10.81
C GLN A 102 -5.15 9.77 -9.73
N TYR A 103 -4.34 9.41 -8.73
CA TYR A 103 -3.92 10.34 -7.67
C TYR A 103 -2.85 11.33 -8.15
N PHE A 104 -1.84 10.85 -8.89
CA PHE A 104 -0.70 11.66 -9.36
C PHE A 104 -0.90 12.20 -10.78
N GLN A 105 -2.16 12.44 -11.19
CA GLN A 105 -2.43 13.02 -12.51
C GLN A 105 -1.73 14.37 -12.64
N GLY A 106 -0.84 14.49 -13.63
CA GLY A 106 -0.07 15.72 -13.88
C GLY A 106 1.26 15.81 -13.12
N ASP A 107 1.57 14.89 -12.21
CA ASP A 107 2.87 14.82 -11.53
C ASP A 107 3.52 13.44 -11.73
N ASN A 108 4.35 13.34 -12.78
CA ASN A 108 5.15 12.15 -13.05
C ASN A 108 6.49 12.14 -12.29
N SER A 109 6.82 13.21 -11.57
CA SER A 109 8.14 13.40 -10.95
C SER A 109 8.19 13.00 -9.48
N SER A 110 7.02 12.90 -8.83
CA SER A 110 6.88 12.53 -7.42
C SER A 110 7.72 11.29 -7.03
N PRO A 111 8.63 11.43 -6.04
CA PRO A 111 9.38 10.29 -5.50
C PRO A 111 8.47 9.20 -4.92
N VAL A 112 7.35 9.59 -4.29
CA VAL A 112 6.36 8.65 -3.74
C VAL A 112 5.75 7.80 -4.86
N ARG A 113 5.41 8.44 -5.99
CA ARG A 113 4.87 7.74 -7.15
C ARG A 113 5.87 6.73 -7.70
N LYS A 114 7.13 7.14 -7.92
CA LYS A 114 8.18 6.26 -8.44
C LYS A 114 8.42 5.05 -7.53
N ASN A 115 8.41 5.27 -6.21
CA ASN A 115 8.53 4.19 -5.23
C ASN A 115 7.35 3.20 -5.31
N LEU A 116 6.11 3.67 -5.49
CA LEU A 116 4.96 2.78 -5.72
C LEU A 116 5.04 2.03 -7.05
N GLU A 117 5.42 2.73 -8.12
CA GLU A 117 5.60 2.14 -9.47
C GLU A 117 6.72 1.10 -9.50
N PHE A 118 7.72 1.20 -8.62
CA PHE A 118 8.75 0.17 -8.43
C PHE A 118 8.18 -1.14 -7.83
N PHE A 119 7.34 -1.05 -6.80
CA PHE A 119 6.83 -2.25 -6.10
C PHE A 119 5.65 -2.94 -6.79
N ILE A 120 4.85 -2.23 -7.60
CA ILE A 120 3.72 -2.82 -8.33
C ILE A 120 4.15 -4.02 -9.21
N PRO A 121 5.15 -3.92 -10.10
CA PRO A 121 5.60 -5.06 -10.90
C PRO A 121 6.29 -6.13 -10.04
N LEU A 122 7.02 -5.74 -8.99
CA LEU A 122 7.65 -6.70 -8.07
C LEU A 122 6.62 -7.60 -7.38
N ARG A 123 5.49 -7.04 -6.96
CA ARG A 123 4.37 -7.84 -6.41
C ARG A 123 3.89 -8.90 -7.40
N ASN A 124 3.81 -8.58 -8.69
CA ASN A 124 3.40 -9.56 -9.70
C ASN A 124 4.45 -10.67 -9.86
N MET A 125 5.73 -10.32 -9.79
CA MET A 125 6.80 -11.31 -9.78
C MET A 125 6.73 -12.21 -8.55
N ILE A 126 6.51 -11.66 -7.35
CA ILE A 126 6.42 -12.42 -6.09
C ILE A 126 5.30 -13.45 -6.16
N VAL A 127 4.15 -13.09 -6.74
CA VAL A 127 2.98 -13.97 -6.82
C VAL A 127 3.16 -15.08 -7.86
N HIS A 128 3.83 -14.81 -8.97
CA HIS A 128 3.85 -15.72 -10.13
C HIS A 128 5.19 -16.38 -10.41
N ARG A 129 6.27 -15.95 -9.76
CA ARG A 129 7.65 -16.38 -10.04
C ARG A 129 8.42 -16.58 -8.75
N HIS A 130 9.44 -17.43 -8.82
CA HIS A 130 10.48 -17.47 -7.81
C HIS A 130 11.45 -16.30 -8.04
N ILE A 131 11.69 -15.48 -7.02
CA ILE A 131 12.64 -14.36 -7.07
C ILE A 131 13.81 -14.73 -6.15
N PRO A 132 15.08 -14.48 -6.54
CA PRO A 132 16.20 -14.56 -5.62
C PRO A 132 16.05 -13.57 -4.45
N GLU A 133 16.75 -13.83 -3.35
CA GLU A 133 16.69 -13.03 -2.12
C GLU A 133 16.98 -11.55 -2.42
N LEU A 134 15.99 -10.68 -2.23
CA LEU A 134 16.02 -9.26 -2.61
C LEU A 134 16.58 -8.36 -1.50
N ASP A 135 16.74 -8.89 -0.29
CA ASP A 135 16.70 -8.18 0.99
C ASP A 135 17.62 -6.95 1.09
N ASP A 136 18.90 -7.09 0.77
CA ASP A 136 19.87 -6.00 0.95
C ASP A 136 19.74 -4.91 -0.13
N SER A 137 19.22 -5.28 -1.30
CA SER A 137 19.14 -4.38 -2.46
C SER A 137 17.92 -3.45 -2.46
N ILE A 138 16.89 -3.77 -1.66
CA ILE A 138 15.61 -3.04 -1.65
C ILE A 138 15.29 -2.36 -0.31
N PHE A 139 16.20 -2.41 0.66
CA PHE A 139 15.96 -1.89 2.01
C PHE A 139 15.51 -0.42 1.99
N GLY A 140 16.19 0.42 1.21
CA GLY A 140 15.88 1.85 1.10
C GLY A 140 14.51 2.10 0.51
N GLU A 141 14.13 1.34 -0.51
CA GLU A 141 12.83 1.41 -1.17
C GLU A 141 11.72 0.95 -0.24
N CYS A 142 11.95 -0.13 0.52
CA CYS A 142 11.01 -0.63 1.52
C CYS A 142 10.78 0.40 2.63
N GLN A 143 11.85 1.00 3.15
CA GLN A 143 11.77 2.05 4.16
C GLN A 143 11.00 3.27 3.63
N ALA A 144 11.31 3.71 2.41
CA ALA A 144 10.59 4.81 1.76
C ALA A 144 9.10 4.50 1.60
N LEU A 145 8.74 3.26 1.21
CA LEU A 145 7.36 2.83 1.03
C LEU A 145 6.53 2.94 2.33
N LEU A 146 7.13 2.56 3.47
CA LEU A 146 6.49 2.64 4.79
C LEU A 146 6.35 4.08 5.26
N ILE A 147 7.42 4.88 5.15
CA ILE A 147 7.41 6.28 5.58
C ILE A 147 6.39 7.08 4.76
N ASN A 148 6.37 6.87 3.44
CA ASN A 148 5.40 7.50 2.55
C ASN A 148 3.97 7.11 2.91
N PHE A 149 3.74 5.86 3.32
CA PHE A 149 2.43 5.38 3.74
C PHE A 149 1.96 6.10 5.02
N ASP A 150 2.82 6.15 6.04
CA ASP A 150 2.53 6.81 7.32
C ASP A 150 2.28 8.32 7.14
N ASN A 151 3.09 8.97 6.30
CA ASN A 151 2.90 10.38 5.96
C ASN A 151 1.57 10.61 5.22
N PHE A 152 1.22 9.76 4.25
CA PHE A 152 -0.01 9.88 3.49
C PHE A 152 -1.25 9.71 4.38
N ILE A 153 -1.27 8.66 5.22
CA ILE A 153 -2.42 8.41 6.09
C ILE A 153 -2.59 9.53 7.13
N LYS A 154 -1.47 10.05 7.67
CA LYS A 154 -1.46 11.22 8.57
C LYS A 154 -2.01 12.46 7.87
N GLN A 155 -1.49 12.80 6.70
CA GLN A 155 -1.90 13.97 5.93
C GLN A 155 -3.39 13.94 5.60
N HIS A 156 -3.90 12.79 5.15
CA HIS A 156 -5.26 12.69 4.61
C HIS A 156 -6.31 12.29 5.62
N PHE A 157 -5.98 11.65 6.74
CA PHE A 157 -6.96 11.16 7.72
C PHE A 157 -6.72 11.64 9.15
N GLY A 158 -5.53 12.19 9.42
CA GLY A 158 -5.14 12.76 10.70
C GLY A 158 -4.23 11.84 11.51
N GLU A 159 -3.52 12.43 12.48
CA GLU A 159 -2.49 11.82 13.32
C GLU A 159 -2.91 10.48 13.95
N LYS A 160 -4.17 10.37 14.41
CA LYS A 160 -4.69 9.17 15.09
C LYS A 160 -4.69 7.89 14.24
N TYR A 161 -4.53 8.02 12.92
CA TYR A 161 -4.45 6.88 12.01
C TYR A 161 -3.02 6.52 11.62
N ALA A 162 -2.03 7.34 11.98
CA ALA A 162 -0.62 7.05 11.76
C ALA A 162 -0.26 5.71 12.42
N ILE A 163 0.53 4.91 11.74
CA ILE A 163 1.00 3.60 12.23
C ILE A 163 2.27 3.74 13.05
N LYS A 164 3.05 4.82 12.86
CA LYS A 164 4.30 5.05 13.60
C LYS A 164 4.13 5.03 15.12
N GLN A 165 2.96 5.40 15.63
CA GLN A 165 2.66 5.39 17.06
C GLN A 165 2.53 3.98 17.65
N PHE A 166 2.34 2.97 16.80
CA PHE A 166 2.13 1.57 17.20
C PHE A 166 3.37 0.70 16.97
N LEU A 167 4.41 1.26 16.35
CA LEU A 167 5.65 0.55 16.07
C LEU A 167 6.67 0.84 17.18
N SER A 168 7.10 -0.20 17.89
CA SER A 168 8.26 -0.12 18.77
C SER A 168 9.53 -0.01 17.92
N PHE A 169 10.55 0.67 18.44
CA PHE A 169 11.88 0.61 17.82
C PHE A 169 12.37 -0.82 17.82
N SER A 170 12.59 -1.40 16.64
CA SER A 170 13.18 -2.72 16.51
C SER A 170 14.66 -2.64 16.92
N LEU A 171 15.06 -3.50 17.87
CA LEU A 171 16.47 -3.65 18.23
C LEU A 171 17.19 -4.37 17.10
N GLN A 172 18.10 -3.67 16.42
CA GLN A 172 18.88 -4.25 15.34
C GLN A 172 20.23 -4.74 15.86
N LEU A 173 20.60 -5.98 15.54
CA LEU A 173 21.92 -6.55 15.84
C LEU A 173 23.00 -6.14 14.82
N ALA A 174 22.61 -5.34 13.81
CA ALA A 174 23.54 -4.85 12.80
C ALA A 174 24.54 -3.90 13.44
N LYS A 175 25.82 -4.19 13.25
CA LYS A 175 26.92 -3.35 13.73
C LYS A 175 26.99 -2.09 12.86
N THR A 176 26.75 -0.91 13.43
CA THR A 176 27.10 0.34 12.76
C THR A 176 28.63 0.40 12.64
N PRO A 177 29.22 0.64 11.45
CA PRO A 177 30.67 0.68 11.30
C PRO A 177 31.35 1.86 12.03
N LYS A 178 30.59 2.83 12.56
CA LYS A 178 31.10 3.91 13.40
C LYS A 178 30.23 4.11 14.64
N ASN A 179 30.86 4.06 15.83
CA ASN A 179 30.24 4.46 17.09
C ASN A 179 29.97 5.98 17.10
N PHE A 180 28.90 6.42 17.77
CA PHE A 180 28.51 7.83 17.94
C PHE A 180 29.66 8.73 18.48
N ILE A 181 30.58 8.15 19.26
CA ILE A 181 31.77 8.80 19.81
C ILE A 181 32.83 9.09 18.73
N GLY A 182 32.85 8.33 17.62
CA GLY A 182 33.73 8.58 16.48
C GLY A 182 33.20 9.61 15.50
N ALA A 183 31.88 9.83 15.47
CA ALA A 183 31.22 10.81 14.58
C ALA A 183 31.12 12.22 15.18
N SER A 184 31.36 12.37 16.49
CA SER A 184 31.35 13.66 17.21
C SER A 184 32.74 14.30 17.30
N LYS A 185 33.74 13.72 16.61
CA LYS A 185 35.13 14.19 16.58
C LYS A 185 35.60 14.68 15.21
N GLU A 186 34.69 14.89 14.26
CA GLU A 186 34.95 15.58 12.99
C GLU A 186 34.26 16.94 12.96
#